data_AF-A0AA36BCE0-F1
#
_entry.id   AF-A0AA36BCE0-F1
#
_cell.length_a   1.000
_cell.length_b   1.000
_cell.length_c   1.000
_cell.angle_alpha   90.00
_cell.angle_beta   90.00
_cell.angle_gamma   90.00
#
_symmetry.space_group_name_H-M   'P 1'
#
loop_
_entity.id
_entity.type
_entity.pdbx_description
1 polymer ?
#
loop_
_entity_poly.entity_id
_entity_poly.type
_entity_poly.pdbx_seq_one_letter_code
_entity_poly.pdbx_strand_id
1 'polypeptide(L)'
;METPISYSPVSGEESSPAVTPKIEEAPAKKFAEVAGKKQKKINTDKSNLEKYAACLKKEDTEVFRMAQYVILAQMRWTGHVIRMKDKRLPTRLLYGELNSGKRPQHKPRKRYKDCVKENLKKLDMNKSDWENDALDRNKWIGAVRTGCNAREEKMIQQSELKWACLKGTIGTVINSEHWICIM
;
A
#
# COMPACT_ATOMS: atom_id res chain seq x y z
N MET A 1 -40.25 54.55 91.12
CA MET A 1 -39.35 55.55 90.51
C MET A 1 -39.19 55.14 89.06
N GLU A 2 -39.85 55.88 88.18
CA GLU A 2 -39.70 55.74 86.73
C GLU A 2 -38.33 56.27 86.31
N THR A 3 -37.64 55.55 85.42
CA THR A 3 -37.24 56.08 84.11
C THR A 3 -37.16 54.93 83.09
N PRO A 4 -37.84 55.05 81.93
CA PRO A 4 -37.71 54.12 80.81
C PRO A 4 -36.57 54.59 79.90
N ILE A 5 -35.64 53.70 79.56
CA ILE A 5 -34.63 53.98 78.51
C ILE A 5 -35.12 53.38 77.19
N SER A 6 -35.22 54.28 76.22
CA SER A 6 -35.70 54.16 74.85
C SER A 6 -35.02 53.08 74.01
N TYR A 7 -35.82 52.43 73.16
CA TYR A 7 -35.37 51.62 72.03
C TYR A 7 -34.68 52.47 70.95
N SER A 8 -33.61 51.91 70.37
CA SER A 8 -33.26 52.10 68.96
C SER A 8 -32.95 50.73 68.35
N PRO A 9 -33.64 50.31 67.28
CA PRO A 9 -33.32 49.07 66.57
C PRO A 9 -32.14 49.32 65.64
N VAL A 10 -30.99 48.69 65.92
CA VAL A 10 -29.89 48.62 64.96
C VAL A 10 -30.18 47.46 64.01
N SER A 11 -30.84 47.78 62.91
CA SER A 11 -30.82 47.01 61.67
C SER A 11 -29.40 47.06 61.10
N GLY A 12 -28.56 46.13 61.54
CA GLY A 12 -27.28 45.82 60.92
C GLY A 12 -27.46 44.63 59.97
N GLU A 13 -27.96 44.88 58.76
CA GLU A 13 -27.68 44.01 57.62
C GLU A 13 -26.19 44.13 57.31
N GLU A 14 -25.35 43.34 57.99
CA GLU A 14 -24.01 43.06 57.47
C GLU A 14 -24.14 42.02 56.36
N SER A 15 -24.44 42.53 55.17
CA SER A 15 -24.11 41.91 53.90
C SER A 15 -22.62 41.56 53.92
N SER A 16 -22.32 40.31 54.23
CA SER A 16 -21.00 39.70 54.02
C SER A 16 -20.58 39.96 52.57
N PRO A 17 -19.50 40.69 52.27
CA PRO A 17 -19.06 40.86 50.90
C PRO A 17 -18.60 39.50 50.42
N ALA A 18 -19.31 38.94 49.43
CA ALA A 18 -18.84 37.78 48.68
C ALA A 18 -17.49 38.14 48.06
N VAL A 19 -16.40 37.73 48.71
CA VAL A 19 -15.08 37.69 48.08
C VAL A 19 -15.15 36.57 47.06
N THR A 20 -15.62 36.88 45.86
CA THR A 20 -15.38 36.04 44.70
C THR A 20 -13.87 35.93 44.56
N PRO A 21 -13.27 34.73 44.54
CA PRO A 21 -11.87 34.62 44.20
C PRO A 21 -11.75 35.21 42.79
N LYS A 22 -10.90 36.24 42.65
CA LYS A 22 -10.47 36.73 41.34
C LYS A 22 -9.77 35.54 40.67
N ILE A 23 -10.51 34.78 39.89
CA ILE A 23 -9.95 33.87 38.92
C ILE A 23 -9.30 34.82 37.91
N GLU A 24 -7.98 35.01 38.01
CA GLU A 24 -7.24 35.59 36.91
C GLU A 24 -7.53 34.71 35.70
N GLU A 25 -8.37 35.19 34.78
CA GLU A 25 -8.54 34.57 33.48
C GLU A 25 -7.17 34.51 32.83
N ALA A 26 -6.53 33.34 32.91
CA ALA A 26 -5.27 33.07 32.25
C ALA A 26 -5.40 33.53 30.79
N PRO A 27 -4.42 34.28 30.24
CA PRO A 27 -4.64 35.09 29.05
C PRO A 27 -4.99 34.18 27.87
N ALA A 28 -6.29 34.14 27.51
CA ALA A 28 -6.86 33.31 26.45
C ALA A 28 -6.10 33.44 25.11
N LYS A 29 -5.45 34.60 24.91
CA LYS A 29 -4.57 34.90 23.76
C LYS A 29 -3.38 33.95 23.64
N LYS A 30 -2.72 33.57 24.75
CA LYS A 30 -1.59 32.63 24.73
C LYS A 30 -2.03 31.21 24.37
N PHE A 31 -3.19 30.77 24.88
CA PHE A 31 -3.77 29.46 24.53
C PHE A 31 -4.18 29.38 23.06
N ALA A 32 -4.81 30.43 22.52
CA ALA A 32 -5.18 30.51 21.11
C ALA A 32 -3.94 30.50 20.18
N GLU A 33 -2.87 31.18 20.55
CA GLU A 33 -1.60 31.18 19.80
C GLU A 33 -0.95 29.78 19.79
N VAL A 34 -0.91 29.11 20.94
CA VAL A 34 -0.38 27.74 21.06
C VAL A 34 -1.24 26.74 20.28
N ALA A 35 -2.58 26.85 20.35
CA ALA A 35 -3.49 26.04 19.55
C ALA A 35 -3.29 26.28 18.05
N GLY A 36 -3.12 27.53 17.62
CA GLY A 36 -2.83 27.88 16.24
C GLY A 36 -1.48 27.33 15.74
N LYS A 37 -0.42 27.40 16.57
CA LYS A 37 0.89 26.79 16.26
C LYS A 37 0.81 25.27 16.19
N LYS A 38 0.07 24.63 17.11
CA LYS A 38 -0.18 23.18 17.10
C LYS A 38 -0.94 22.77 15.85
N GLN A 39 -1.98 23.51 15.46
CA GLN A 39 -2.76 23.23 14.26
C GLN A 39 -1.93 23.43 12.98
N LYS A 40 -1.11 24.49 12.92
CA LYS A 40 -0.16 24.70 11.82
C LYS A 40 0.79 23.52 11.69
N LYS A 41 1.42 23.07 12.78
CA LYS A 41 2.32 21.91 12.80
C LYS A 41 1.64 20.62 12.31
N ILE A 42 0.43 20.34 12.80
CA ILE A 42 -0.39 19.20 12.35
C ILE A 42 -0.66 19.28 10.84
N ASN A 43 -0.93 20.47 10.31
CA ASN A 43 -1.18 20.66 8.88
C ASN A 43 0.11 20.47 8.04
N THR A 44 1.27 20.94 8.50
CA THR A 44 2.56 20.69 7.82
C THR A 44 2.94 19.21 7.86
N ASP A 45 2.71 18.54 8.99
CA ASP A 45 3.00 17.10 9.14
C ASP A 45 2.10 16.26 8.22
N LYS A 46 0.81 16.62 8.09
CA LYS A 46 -0.12 16.01 7.11
C LYS A 46 0.34 16.24 5.67
N SER A 47 0.72 17.47 5.33
CA SER A 47 1.25 17.82 4.00
C SER A 47 2.52 17.03 3.65
N ASN A 48 3.44 16.88 4.59
CA ASN A 48 4.66 16.11 4.39
C ASN A 48 4.35 14.62 4.24
N LEU A 49 3.44 14.07 5.04
CA LEU A 49 2.99 12.68 4.93
C LEU A 49 2.36 12.38 3.56
N GLU A 50 1.57 13.30 3.02
CA GLU A 50 1.00 13.18 1.67
C GLU A 50 2.07 13.20 0.58
N LYS A 51 3.12 14.03 0.72
CA LYS A 51 4.28 14.05 -0.18
C LYS A 51 5.05 12.73 -0.13
N TYR A 52 5.34 12.20 1.05
CA TYR A 52 6.00 10.89 1.22
C TYR A 52 5.15 9.76 0.64
N ALA A 53 3.83 9.79 0.83
CA ALA A 53 2.89 8.84 0.24
C ALA A 53 2.90 8.88 -1.30
N ALA A 54 2.96 10.07 -1.90
CA ALA A 54 3.08 10.22 -3.36
C ALA A 54 4.42 9.68 -3.89
N CYS A 55 5.51 9.86 -3.14
CA CYS A 55 6.83 9.33 -3.49
C CYS A 55 6.86 7.79 -3.47
N LEU A 56 6.30 7.18 -2.42
CA LEU A 56 6.16 5.73 -2.30
C LEU A 56 5.30 5.13 -3.43
N LYS A 57 4.18 5.77 -3.80
CA LYS A 57 3.39 5.38 -4.98
C LYS A 57 4.24 5.31 -6.24
N LYS A 58 5.09 6.30 -6.45
CA LYS A 58 5.96 6.39 -7.62
C LYS A 58 7.00 5.26 -7.62
N GLU A 59 7.67 5.03 -6.50
CA GLU A 59 8.65 3.94 -6.36
C GLU A 59 8.03 2.56 -6.56
N ASP A 60 6.88 2.30 -5.94
CA ASP A 60 6.13 1.05 -6.13
C ASP A 60 5.78 0.84 -7.61
N THR A 61 5.26 1.87 -8.29
CA THR A 61 4.94 1.78 -9.73
C THR A 61 6.15 1.52 -10.62
N GLU A 62 7.31 2.09 -10.30
CA GLU A 62 8.54 1.85 -11.06
C GLU A 62 9.05 0.41 -10.86
N VAL A 63 9.04 -0.09 -9.63
CA VAL A 63 9.41 -1.50 -9.36
C VAL A 63 8.46 -2.47 -10.08
N PHE A 64 7.16 -2.18 -10.08
CA PHE A 64 6.17 -2.99 -10.83
C PHE A 64 6.39 -2.94 -12.34
N ARG A 65 6.66 -1.75 -12.89
CA ARG A 65 6.96 -1.57 -14.32
C ARG A 65 8.22 -2.32 -14.74
N MET A 66 9.27 -2.29 -13.92
CA MET A 66 10.49 -3.05 -14.18
C MET A 66 10.24 -4.56 -14.16
N ALA A 67 9.49 -5.05 -13.18
CA ALA A 67 9.10 -6.46 -13.13
C ALA A 67 8.27 -6.87 -14.37
N GLN A 68 7.39 -5.98 -14.85
CA GLN A 68 6.59 -6.20 -16.05
C GLN A 68 7.45 -6.31 -17.31
N TYR A 69 8.47 -5.45 -17.44
CA TYR A 69 9.43 -5.50 -18.54
C TYR A 69 10.19 -6.83 -18.58
N VAL A 70 10.65 -7.33 -17.43
CA VAL A 70 11.34 -8.62 -17.33
C VAL A 70 10.45 -9.77 -17.79
N ILE A 71 9.19 -9.81 -17.35
CA ILE A 71 8.24 -10.84 -17.78
C ILE A 71 8.02 -10.78 -19.29
N LEU A 72 7.81 -9.58 -19.84
CA LEU A 72 7.59 -9.39 -21.27
C LEU A 72 8.79 -9.87 -22.11
N ALA A 73 10.01 -9.56 -21.68
CA ALA A 73 11.23 -10.02 -22.35
C ALA A 73 11.35 -11.55 -22.32
N GLN A 74 11.06 -12.17 -21.18
CA GLN A 74 11.07 -13.63 -21.02
C GLN A 74 9.99 -14.29 -21.90
N MET A 75 8.77 -13.76 -21.91
CA MET A 75 7.69 -14.28 -22.75
C MET A 75 7.96 -14.10 -24.26
N ARG A 76 8.61 -13.01 -24.65
CA ARG A 76 9.03 -12.83 -26.05
C ARG A 76 10.08 -13.84 -26.47
N TRP A 77 11.09 -14.06 -25.62
CA TRP A 77 12.15 -15.03 -25.88
C TRP A 77 11.62 -16.47 -25.96
N THR A 78 10.73 -16.87 -25.05
CA THR A 78 10.11 -18.21 -25.08
C THR A 78 9.35 -18.49 -26.36
N GLY A 79 8.47 -17.57 -26.78
CA GLY A 79 7.77 -17.71 -28.05
C GLY A 79 8.73 -17.77 -29.23
N HIS A 80 9.84 -17.02 -29.20
CA HIS A 80 10.88 -17.14 -30.22
C HIS A 80 11.51 -18.53 -30.22
N VAL A 81 11.92 -19.05 -29.06
CA VAL A 81 12.56 -20.38 -28.93
C VAL A 81 11.64 -21.51 -29.38
N ILE A 82 10.34 -21.44 -29.11
CA ILE A 82 9.37 -22.46 -29.55
C ILE A 82 9.25 -22.51 -31.07
N ARG A 83 9.33 -21.35 -31.74
CA ARG A 83 9.32 -21.28 -33.20
C ARG A 83 10.68 -21.63 -33.84
N MET A 84 11.74 -21.82 -33.05
CA MET A 84 13.02 -22.28 -33.56
C MET A 84 13.00 -23.80 -33.74
N LYS A 85 13.66 -24.28 -34.80
CA LYS A 85 13.84 -25.72 -35.07
C LYS A 85 14.52 -26.43 -33.89
N ASP A 86 14.00 -27.58 -33.48
CA ASP A 86 14.43 -28.37 -32.30
C ASP A 86 15.91 -28.77 -32.25
N LYS A 87 16.60 -28.75 -33.39
CA LYS A 87 18.03 -29.08 -33.46
C LYS A 87 18.92 -28.02 -32.83
N ARG A 88 18.39 -26.83 -32.53
CA ARG A 88 19.17 -25.70 -32.01
C ARG A 88 19.37 -25.77 -30.49
N LEU A 89 20.49 -25.23 -30.03
CA LEU A 89 20.88 -25.22 -28.62
C LEU A 89 19.83 -24.57 -27.68
N PRO A 90 19.18 -23.42 -28.00
CA PRO A 90 18.20 -22.81 -27.11
C PRO A 90 16.98 -23.69 -26.83
N THR A 91 16.45 -24.36 -27.87
CA THR A 91 15.32 -25.29 -27.75
C THR A 91 15.71 -26.50 -26.91
N ARG A 92 16.89 -27.08 -27.16
CA ARG A 92 17.45 -28.16 -26.33
C ARG A 92 17.69 -27.74 -24.89
N LEU A 93 18.10 -26.51 -24.63
CA LEU A 93 18.31 -26.00 -23.27
C LEU A 93 16.98 -25.76 -22.53
N LEU A 94 15.95 -25.28 -23.24
CA LEU A 94 14.63 -25.03 -22.67
C LEU A 94 13.95 -26.33 -22.22
N TYR A 95 14.04 -27.38 -23.04
CA TYR A 95 13.43 -28.69 -22.77
C TYR A 95 14.41 -29.70 -22.15
N GLY A 96 15.69 -29.37 -22.07
CA GLY A 96 16.74 -30.27 -21.60
C GLY A 96 16.58 -30.64 -20.13
N GLU A 97 16.67 -31.94 -19.88
CA GLU A 97 16.65 -32.52 -18.53
C GLU A 97 17.96 -33.26 -18.26
N LEU A 98 18.31 -33.45 -16.99
CA LEU A 98 19.49 -34.23 -16.63
C LEU A 98 19.19 -35.70 -16.96
N ASN A 99 20.06 -36.33 -17.77
CA ASN A 99 19.97 -37.76 -18.06
C ASN A 99 20.22 -38.62 -16.81
N SER A 100 21.12 -38.16 -15.94
CA SER A 100 21.45 -38.81 -14.67
C SER A 100 21.79 -37.76 -13.60
N GLY A 101 21.52 -38.10 -12.34
CA GLY A 101 21.78 -37.24 -11.18
C GLY A 101 20.52 -36.54 -10.64
N LYS A 102 20.52 -36.29 -9.33
CA LYS A 102 19.45 -35.56 -8.62
C LYS A 102 19.90 -34.13 -8.34
N ARG A 103 18.96 -33.18 -8.35
CA ARG A 103 19.24 -31.80 -7.93
C ARG A 103 19.39 -31.73 -6.40
N PRO A 104 20.18 -30.78 -5.88
CA PRO A 104 20.29 -30.58 -4.45
C PRO A 104 18.93 -30.26 -3.83
N GLN A 105 18.66 -30.83 -2.66
CA GLN A 105 17.35 -30.84 -2.01
C GLN A 105 16.90 -29.47 -1.46
N HIS A 106 17.83 -28.52 -1.28
CA HIS A 106 17.55 -27.25 -0.61
C HIS A 106 17.14 -26.15 -1.59
N LYS A 107 18.10 -25.42 -2.17
CA LYS A 107 17.86 -24.22 -2.99
C LYS A 107 18.52 -24.33 -4.36
N PRO A 108 18.12 -25.31 -5.20
CA PRO A 108 18.59 -25.37 -6.57
C PRO A 108 18.15 -24.10 -7.32
N ARG A 109 19.01 -23.60 -8.22
CA ARG A 109 18.63 -22.48 -9.09
C ARG A 109 17.42 -22.88 -9.94
N LYS A 110 16.48 -21.94 -10.07
CA LYS A 110 15.25 -22.14 -10.84
C LYS A 110 15.57 -22.37 -12.33
N ARG A 111 14.97 -23.41 -12.94
CA ARG A 111 15.12 -23.63 -14.40
C ARG A 111 14.35 -22.53 -15.13
N TYR A 112 14.85 -22.11 -16.28
CA TYR A 112 14.15 -21.14 -17.11
C TYR A 112 12.71 -21.59 -17.43
N LYS A 113 12.48 -22.86 -17.79
CA LYS A 113 11.14 -23.45 -17.99
C LYS A 113 10.18 -23.20 -16.81
N ASP A 114 10.68 -23.26 -15.58
CA ASP A 114 9.88 -23.02 -14.38
C ASP A 114 9.56 -21.52 -14.19
N CYS A 115 10.45 -20.62 -14.67
CA CYS A 115 10.18 -19.18 -14.71
C CYS A 115 9.05 -18.89 -15.69
N VAL A 116 9.06 -19.53 -16.87
CA VAL A 116 7.99 -19.41 -17.86
C VAL A 116 6.64 -19.84 -17.28
N LYS A 117 6.58 -21.00 -16.62
CA LYS A 117 5.36 -21.49 -15.96
C LYS A 117 4.82 -20.54 -14.88
N GLU A 118 5.71 -19.92 -14.12
CA GLU A 118 5.32 -18.91 -13.13
C GLU A 118 4.79 -17.64 -13.81
N ASN A 119 5.45 -17.19 -14.87
CA ASN A 119 4.98 -16.03 -15.64
C ASN A 119 3.62 -16.30 -16.28
N LEU A 120 3.39 -17.49 -16.84
CA LEU A 120 2.08 -17.88 -17.37
C LEU A 120 0.99 -17.78 -16.30
N LYS A 121 1.29 -18.22 -15.07
CA LYS A 121 0.38 -18.05 -13.91
C LYS A 121 0.14 -16.57 -13.59
N LYS A 122 1.18 -15.73 -13.62
CA LYS A 122 1.06 -14.28 -13.35
C LYS A 122 0.25 -13.55 -14.42
N LEU A 123 0.31 -14.03 -15.67
CA LEU A 123 -0.42 -13.46 -16.81
C LEU A 123 -1.80 -14.10 -17.02
N ASP A 124 -2.21 -15.02 -16.13
CA ASP A 124 -3.50 -15.74 -16.22
C ASP A 124 -3.70 -16.50 -17.55
N MET A 125 -2.59 -17.02 -18.10
CA MET A 125 -2.59 -17.80 -19.34
C MET A 125 -2.65 -19.29 -19.03
N ASN A 126 -3.32 -20.06 -19.90
CA ASN A 126 -3.39 -21.51 -19.76
C ASN A 126 -1.98 -22.14 -19.84
N LYS A 127 -1.67 -23.04 -18.92
CA LYS A 127 -0.36 -23.73 -18.82
C LYS A 127 -0.26 -24.97 -19.70
N SER A 128 -1.37 -25.49 -20.20
CA SER A 128 -1.37 -26.70 -21.02
C SER A 128 -1.13 -26.40 -22.50
N ASP A 129 -1.74 -25.33 -23.03
CA ASP A 129 -1.78 -25.09 -24.48
C ASP A 129 -0.84 -23.97 -24.97
N TRP A 130 -0.07 -23.37 -24.07
CA TRP A 130 0.79 -22.21 -24.39
C TRP A 130 1.86 -22.49 -25.44
N GLU A 131 2.32 -23.74 -25.60
CA GLU A 131 3.29 -24.11 -26.64
C GLU A 131 2.66 -24.02 -28.03
N ASN A 132 1.41 -24.46 -28.18
CA ASN A 132 0.64 -24.33 -29.42
C ASN A 132 0.34 -22.86 -29.72
N ASP A 133 -0.02 -22.07 -28.70
CA ASP A 133 -0.24 -20.64 -28.84
C ASP A 133 1.04 -19.88 -29.24
N ALA A 134 2.19 -20.36 -28.78
CA ALA A 134 3.49 -19.78 -29.10
C ALA A 134 3.94 -20.01 -30.56
N LEU A 135 3.42 -21.04 -31.24
CA LEU A 135 3.71 -21.30 -32.66
C LEU A 135 3.20 -20.17 -33.55
N ASP A 136 2.00 -19.65 -33.25
CA ASP A 136 1.49 -18.44 -33.90
C ASP A 136 2.06 -17.19 -33.21
N ARG A 137 2.90 -16.46 -33.94
CA ARG A 137 3.54 -15.23 -33.44
C ARG A 137 2.53 -14.18 -33.00
N ASN A 138 1.46 -13.98 -33.76
CA ASN A 138 0.50 -12.92 -33.51
C ASN A 138 -0.39 -13.29 -32.32
N LYS A 139 -0.87 -14.54 -32.29
CA LYS A 139 -1.62 -15.08 -31.15
C LYS A 139 -0.80 -14.97 -29.85
N TRP A 140 0.47 -15.38 -29.89
CA TRP A 140 1.38 -15.30 -28.75
C TRP A 140 1.59 -13.87 -28.24
N ILE A 141 1.94 -12.94 -29.14
CA ILE A 141 2.19 -11.54 -28.75
C ILE A 141 0.91 -10.89 -28.21
N GLY A 142 -0.24 -11.18 -28.84
CA GLY A 142 -1.54 -10.69 -28.39
C GLY A 142 -1.89 -11.18 -26.98
N ALA A 143 -1.76 -12.49 -26.74
CA ALA A 143 -2.04 -13.09 -25.44
C ALA A 143 -1.10 -12.55 -24.34
N VAL A 144 0.20 -12.47 -24.63
CA VAL A 144 1.19 -11.93 -23.69
C VAL A 144 0.90 -10.48 -23.36
N ARG A 145 0.62 -9.62 -24.36
CA ARG A 145 0.29 -8.21 -24.12
C ARG A 145 -0.98 -8.05 -23.28
N THR A 146 -2.02 -8.80 -23.61
CA THR A 146 -3.29 -8.78 -22.88
C THR A 146 -3.08 -9.18 -21.42
N GLY A 147 -2.38 -10.28 -21.17
CA GLY A 147 -2.06 -10.70 -19.80
C GLY A 147 -1.15 -9.71 -19.06
N CYS A 148 -0.22 -9.06 -19.75
CA CYS A 148 0.63 -8.02 -19.16
C CYS A 148 -0.20 -6.82 -18.68
N ASN A 149 -1.09 -6.32 -19.54
CA ASN A 149 -1.95 -5.17 -19.22
C ASN A 149 -2.90 -5.50 -18.07
N ALA A 150 -3.57 -6.66 -18.12
CA ALA A 150 -4.46 -7.10 -17.05
C ALA A 150 -3.73 -7.25 -15.71
N ARG A 151 -2.47 -7.71 -15.72
CA ARG A 151 -1.63 -7.79 -14.52
C ARG A 151 -1.26 -6.40 -14.00
N GLU A 152 -0.90 -5.48 -14.88
CA GLU A 152 -0.59 -4.09 -14.53
C GLU A 152 -1.79 -3.40 -13.88
N GLU A 153 -2.98 -3.55 -14.47
CA GLU A 153 -4.24 -3.03 -13.92
C GLU A 153 -4.54 -3.62 -12.53
N LYS A 154 -4.42 -4.94 -12.35
CA LYS A 154 -4.61 -5.60 -11.04
C LYS A 154 -3.65 -5.05 -9.98
N MET A 155 -2.39 -4.77 -10.35
CA MET A 155 -1.40 -4.21 -9.43
C MET A 155 -1.71 -2.76 -9.07
N ILE A 156 -2.14 -1.94 -10.04
CA ILE A 156 -2.59 -0.57 -9.80
C ILE A 156 -3.77 -0.58 -8.82
N GLN A 157 -4.80 -1.39 -9.09
CA GLN A 157 -5.96 -1.54 -8.21
C GLN A 157 -5.56 -1.99 -6.80
N GLN A 158 -4.68 -3.00 -6.69
CA GLN A 158 -4.20 -3.47 -5.39
C GLN A 158 -3.43 -2.39 -4.63
N SER A 159 -2.63 -1.60 -5.33
CA SER A 159 -1.94 -0.45 -4.73
C SER A 159 -2.96 0.59 -4.24
N GLU A 160 -3.95 0.96 -5.06
CA GLU A 160 -5.00 1.91 -4.71
C GLU A 160 -5.81 1.46 -3.50
N LEU A 161 -6.16 0.17 -3.43
CA LEU A 161 -6.82 -0.43 -2.28
C LEU A 161 -5.97 -0.36 -1.01
N LYS A 162 -4.68 -0.71 -1.11
CA LYS A 162 -3.73 -0.57 0.01
C LYS A 162 -3.67 0.88 0.48
N TRP A 163 -3.60 1.82 -0.45
CA TRP A 163 -3.57 3.25 -0.15
C TRP A 163 -4.87 3.77 0.47
N ALA A 164 -6.03 3.31 0.00
CA ALA A 164 -7.33 3.69 0.55
C ALA A 164 -7.54 3.15 1.98
N CYS A 165 -7.03 1.93 2.26
CA CYS A 165 -7.00 1.36 3.61
C CYS A 165 -6.08 2.17 4.54
N LEU A 166 -4.89 2.57 4.07
CA LEU A 166 -3.96 3.39 4.85
C LEU A 166 -4.53 4.78 5.20
N LYS A 167 -5.34 5.36 4.30
CA LYS A 167 -6.01 6.65 4.55
C LYS A 167 -7.29 6.52 5.40
N GLY A 168 -7.71 5.31 5.76
CA GLY A 168 -8.96 5.06 6.48
C GLY A 168 -10.23 5.40 5.68
N THR A 169 -10.11 5.53 4.34
CA THR A 169 -11.23 5.87 3.45
C THR A 169 -12.12 4.66 3.16
N ILE A 170 -11.55 3.46 3.22
CA ILE A 170 -12.26 2.18 3.07
C ILE A 170 -12.09 1.43 4.39
N GLY A 171 -13.19 1.03 5.04
CA GLY A 171 -13.18 0.15 6.19
C GLY A 171 -12.62 -1.22 5.80
N THR A 172 -11.83 -1.85 6.67
CA THR A 172 -11.13 -3.11 6.40
C THR A 172 -12.09 -4.19 5.93
N VAL A 173 -12.15 -4.46 4.62
CA VAL A 173 -12.72 -5.70 4.10
C VAL A 173 -11.63 -6.75 4.24
N ILE A 174 -11.64 -7.44 5.37
CA ILE A 174 -10.81 -8.61 5.61
C ILE A 174 -11.34 -9.70 4.66
N ASN A 175 -10.74 -9.82 3.47
CA ASN A 175 -10.92 -10.99 2.62
C ASN A 175 -9.79 -11.98 2.96
N SER A 176 -10.18 -13.12 3.51
CA SER A 176 -9.36 -14.05 4.30
C SER A 176 -8.40 -14.94 3.51
N GLU A 177 -7.97 -14.57 2.30
CA GLU A 177 -7.14 -15.48 1.47
C GLU A 177 -5.71 -15.00 1.20
N HIS A 178 -5.33 -13.77 1.53
CA HIS A 178 -3.96 -13.30 1.29
C HIS A 178 -3.46 -12.41 2.44
N TRP A 179 -3.06 -13.05 3.53
CA TRP A 179 -2.23 -12.40 4.54
C TRP A 179 -0.82 -12.21 3.99
N ILE A 180 -0.42 -10.98 3.69
CA ILE A 180 1.01 -10.64 3.59
C ILE A 180 1.25 -9.29 4.28
N CYS A 181 1.57 -9.37 5.58
CA CYS A 181 2.51 -8.46 6.23
C CYS A 181 3.78 -9.27 6.50
N ILE A 182 4.86 -8.97 5.77
CA ILE A 182 6.22 -9.31 6.19
C ILE A 182 6.82 -8.00 6.69
N MET A 183 7.30 -8.04 7.94
CA MET A 183 8.06 -6.95 8.57
C MET A 183 9.33 -6.60 7.81
#